data_AF-A0A7S2U3A5-F1
#
_entry.id   AF-A0A7S2U3A5-F1
#
_cell.length_a   1.000
_cell.length_b   1.000
_cell.length_c   1.000
_cell.angle_alpha   90.00
_cell.angle_beta   90.00
_cell.angle_gamma   90.00
#
_symmetry.space_group_name_H-M   'P 1'
#
loop_
_entity.id
_entity.type
_entity.pdbx_description
1 polymer ?
#
loop_
_entity_poly.entity_id
_entity_poly.type
_entity_poly.pdbx_seq_one_letter_code
_entity_poly.pdbx_strand_id
1 'polypeptide(L)'
;MEHERTMDMRRMREGANDGKLHVALMWNDIADLDLHVTAPSGETVCHKNMRSRCGGHQDVDMNVHAPLSTEPVENIYWENPPPGPYQIHVVNYRTHIGKGAFADANREVKYRVSLRRAGCPTE
;
A
#
# COMPACT_ATOMS: atom_id res chain seq x y z
N MET A 1 -7.13 5.00 -16.14
CA MET A 1 -6.03 5.77 -16.77
C MET A 1 -5.38 6.81 -15.85
N GLU A 2 -6.10 7.78 -15.25
CA GLU A 2 -5.46 8.82 -14.42
C GLU A 2 -4.96 8.30 -13.06
N HIS A 3 -5.81 7.63 -12.28
CA HIS A 3 -5.41 7.09 -10.96
C HIS A 3 -4.26 6.08 -11.02
N GLU A 4 -4.19 5.27 -12.08
CA GLU A 4 -3.08 4.34 -12.30
C GLU A 4 -1.75 5.08 -12.49
N ARG A 5 -1.76 6.18 -13.27
CA ARG A 5 -0.57 7.03 -13.41
C ARG A 5 -0.20 7.70 -12.10
N THR A 6 -1.17 8.17 -11.31
CA THR A 6 -0.92 8.74 -9.98
C THR A 6 -0.29 7.72 -9.04
N MET A 7 -0.81 6.49 -9.02
CA MET A 7 -0.25 5.39 -8.24
C MET A 7 1.21 5.14 -8.62
N ASP A 8 1.48 4.96 -9.92
CA ASP A 8 2.83 4.71 -10.42
C ASP A 8 3.79 5.87 -10.08
N MET A 9 3.34 7.13 -10.24
CA MET A 9 4.15 8.29 -9.87
C MET A 9 4.52 8.31 -8.38
N ARG A 10 3.58 7.98 -7.49
CA ARG A 10 3.86 7.93 -6.04
C ARG A 10 4.80 6.79 -5.69
N ARG A 11 4.55 5.60 -6.22
CA ARG A 11 5.42 4.43 -6.05
C ARG A 11 6.85 4.73 -6.49
N MET A 12 7.03 5.32 -7.68
CA MET A 12 8.35 5.72 -8.18
C MET A 12 9.00 6.80 -7.31
N ARG A 13 8.23 7.79 -6.81
CA ARG A 13 8.72 8.85 -5.93
C ARG A 13 9.29 8.28 -4.63
N GLU A 14 8.65 7.28 -4.05
CA GLU A 14 9.10 6.64 -2.80
C GLU A 14 10.05 5.45 -3.01
N GLY A 15 10.40 5.12 -4.25
CA GLY A 15 11.33 4.03 -4.57
C GLY A 15 10.73 2.62 -4.39
N ALA A 16 9.41 2.48 -4.53
CA ALA A 16 8.73 1.20 -4.44
C ALA A 16 9.14 0.24 -5.56
N ASN A 17 9.30 -1.03 -5.23
CA ASN A 17 9.66 -2.09 -6.17
C ASN A 17 8.41 -2.66 -6.86
N ASP A 18 8.54 -2.98 -8.15
CA ASP A 18 7.49 -3.59 -8.94
C ASP A 18 7.36 -5.09 -8.74
N GLY A 19 8.47 -5.78 -8.46
CA GLY A 19 8.54 -7.24 -8.47
C GLY A 19 7.93 -7.88 -9.74
N LYS A 20 7.57 -9.16 -9.64
CA LYS A 20 6.67 -9.81 -10.61
C LYS A 20 5.20 -9.66 -10.24
N LEU A 21 4.91 -9.37 -8.98
CA LEU A 21 3.59 -9.05 -8.44
C LEU A 21 3.78 -7.94 -7.40
N HIS A 22 2.95 -6.90 -7.45
CA HIS A 22 2.84 -5.94 -6.36
C HIS A 22 1.40 -5.54 -6.10
N VAL A 23 1.14 -5.22 -4.83
CA VAL A 23 -0.06 -4.57 -4.35
C VAL A 23 0.36 -3.20 -3.82
N ALA A 24 -0.32 -2.16 -4.25
CA ALA A 24 -0.07 -0.82 -3.76
C ALA A 24 -1.36 -0.15 -3.27
N LEU A 25 -1.22 0.67 -2.25
CA LEU A 25 -2.29 1.43 -1.61
C LEU A 25 -1.92 2.91 -1.69
N MET A 26 -2.82 3.78 -2.16
CA MET A 26 -2.62 5.23 -2.12
C MET A 26 -3.85 5.95 -1.58
N TRP A 27 -3.63 7.08 -0.92
CA TRP A 27 -4.68 7.93 -0.38
C TRP A 27 -4.26 9.41 -0.35
N ASN A 28 -5.22 10.31 -0.16
CA ASN A 28 -4.98 11.76 -0.12
C ASN A 28 -5.30 12.32 1.27
N ASP A 29 -4.65 11.75 2.29
CA ASP A 29 -4.83 12.14 3.69
C ASP A 29 -3.52 11.89 4.46
N ILE A 30 -3.38 12.54 5.62
CA ILE A 30 -2.26 12.32 6.54
C ILE A 30 -2.44 11.09 7.43
N ALA A 31 -3.60 10.41 7.37
CA ALA A 31 -3.87 9.20 8.12
C ALA A 31 -2.86 8.09 7.80
N ASP A 32 -2.70 7.20 8.77
CA ASP A 32 -1.89 6.00 8.73
C ASP A 32 -2.80 4.83 8.32
N LEU A 33 -2.74 4.45 7.04
CA LEU A 33 -3.52 3.34 6.49
C LEU A 33 -2.57 2.19 6.17
N ASP A 34 -2.71 1.06 6.85
CA ASP A 34 -1.87 -0.11 6.62
C ASP A 34 -2.41 -0.99 5.49
N LEU A 35 -1.51 -1.42 4.60
CA LEU A 35 -1.73 -2.46 3.62
C LEU A 35 -1.35 -3.83 4.21
N HIS A 36 -2.34 -4.72 4.30
CA HIS A 36 -2.15 -6.10 4.74
C HIS A 36 -2.43 -7.06 3.58
N VAL A 37 -1.46 -7.88 3.21
CA VAL A 37 -1.63 -8.86 2.13
C VAL A 37 -1.32 -10.26 2.64
N THR A 38 -2.34 -11.11 2.71
CA THR A 38 -2.19 -12.53 3.04
C THR A 38 -1.94 -13.32 1.77
N ALA A 39 -0.76 -13.94 1.67
CA ALA A 39 -0.36 -14.76 0.54
C ALA A 39 -1.02 -16.16 0.60
N PRO A 40 -0.97 -16.95 -0.51
CA PRO A 40 -1.50 -18.32 -0.55
C PRO A 40 -0.96 -19.26 0.54
N SER A 41 0.22 -18.99 1.08
CA SER A 41 0.80 -19.72 2.20
C SER A 41 0.08 -19.51 3.54
N GLY A 42 -0.80 -18.51 3.63
CA GLY A 42 -1.42 -18.04 4.86
C GLY A 42 -0.61 -17.01 5.63
N GLU A 43 0.59 -16.64 5.17
CA GLU A 43 1.37 -15.56 5.78
C GLU A 43 0.87 -14.18 5.33
N THR A 44 0.62 -13.29 6.30
CA THR A 44 0.30 -11.89 6.04
C THR A 44 1.57 -11.05 6.05
N VAL A 45 1.80 -10.30 4.95
CA VAL A 45 2.80 -9.24 4.88
C VAL A 45 2.13 -7.92 5.26
N CYS A 46 2.72 -7.21 6.22
CA CYS A 46 2.28 -5.90 6.71
C CYS A 46 3.42 -5.22 7.48
N HIS A 47 3.20 -4.02 8.01
CA HIS A 47 4.22 -3.24 8.74
C HIS A 47 4.87 -4.05 9.89
N LYS A 48 4.12 -4.95 10.54
CA LYS A 48 4.60 -5.81 11.65
C LYS A 48 5.33 -7.06 11.18
N ASN A 49 5.13 -7.45 9.91
CA ASN A 49 5.76 -8.60 9.28
C ASN A 49 6.17 -8.22 7.85
N MET A 50 7.14 -7.32 7.72
CA MET A 50 7.50 -6.73 6.43
C MET A 50 8.08 -7.76 5.46
N ARG A 51 8.56 -8.92 5.91
CA ARG A 51 9.12 -9.98 5.06
C ARG A 51 8.53 -11.33 5.41
N SER A 52 7.77 -11.92 4.48
CA SER A 52 7.24 -13.27 4.63
C SER A 52 8.23 -14.33 4.14
N ARG A 53 8.10 -15.57 4.64
CA ARG A 53 8.91 -16.70 4.14
C ARG A 53 8.55 -17.08 2.71
N CYS A 54 7.34 -16.72 2.26
CA CYS A 54 6.92 -16.87 0.87
C CYS A 54 7.41 -15.75 -0.06
N GLY A 55 8.35 -14.92 0.39
CA GLY A 55 9.09 -13.97 -0.46
C GLY A 55 8.40 -12.62 -0.69
N GLY A 56 7.32 -12.35 0.04
CA GLY A 56 6.65 -11.04 0.00
C GLY A 56 7.37 -10.04 0.88
N HIS A 57 7.47 -8.80 0.40
CA HIS A 57 8.17 -7.71 1.08
C HIS A 57 7.35 -6.42 1.03
N GLN A 58 7.07 -5.82 2.18
CA GLN A 58 6.59 -4.43 2.27
C GLN A 58 7.80 -3.50 2.27
N ASP A 59 8.01 -2.76 1.20
CA ASP A 59 9.17 -1.88 1.01
C ASP A 59 8.84 -0.40 1.16
N VAL A 60 7.56 -0.02 1.01
CA VAL A 60 7.07 1.33 1.29
C VAL A 60 5.90 1.25 2.26
N ASP A 61 6.02 2.02 3.33
CA ASP A 61 5.10 2.17 4.46
C ASP A 61 5.14 3.65 4.87
N MET A 62 4.02 4.37 4.75
CA MET A 62 3.98 5.82 4.88
C MET A 62 2.98 6.27 5.93
N ASN A 63 3.31 7.40 6.59
CA ASN A 63 2.53 8.03 7.68
C ASN A 63 2.56 7.31 9.04
N VAL A 64 3.45 6.32 9.21
CA VAL A 64 3.77 5.72 10.52
C VAL A 64 4.14 6.80 11.54
N HIS A 65 5.07 7.69 11.16
CA HIS A 65 5.60 8.79 11.98
C HIS A 65 5.80 10.07 11.17
N ALA A 66 5.92 11.21 11.86
CA ALA A 66 6.16 12.50 11.23
C ALA A 66 7.58 12.58 10.59
N PRO A 67 7.76 13.35 9.50
CA PRO A 67 6.77 14.20 8.82
C PRO A 67 5.73 13.38 8.03
N LEU A 68 4.45 13.75 8.16
CA LEU A 68 3.35 13.09 7.46
C LEU A 68 3.22 13.63 6.03
N SER A 69 2.89 12.74 5.09
CA SER A 69 2.57 13.08 3.70
C SER A 69 1.07 13.26 3.51
N THR A 70 0.68 14.15 2.60
CA THR A 70 -0.70 14.28 2.11
C THR A 70 -0.94 13.47 0.84
N GLU A 71 0.12 12.90 0.28
CA GLU A 71 0.09 12.04 -0.91
C GLU A 71 0.77 10.68 -0.68
N PRO A 72 0.42 9.96 0.40
CA PRO A 72 1.08 8.71 0.76
C PRO A 72 0.80 7.55 -0.21
N VAL A 73 1.67 6.55 -0.11
CA VAL A 73 1.57 5.26 -0.77
C VAL A 73 2.18 4.17 0.12
N GLU A 74 1.62 2.96 0.07
CA GLU A 74 2.28 1.74 0.54
C GLU A 74 2.43 0.74 -0.60
N ASN A 75 3.43 -0.13 -0.50
CA ASN A 75 3.71 -1.14 -1.50
C ASN A 75 4.19 -2.44 -0.88
N ILE A 76 3.63 -3.55 -1.35
CA ILE A 76 4.07 -4.90 -1.06
C ILE A 76 4.31 -5.65 -2.37
N TYR A 77 5.48 -6.24 -2.53
CA TYR A 77 5.85 -6.95 -3.77
C TYR A 77 6.41 -8.35 -3.53
N TRP A 78 6.39 -9.15 -4.60
CA TRP A 78 7.02 -10.47 -4.70
C TRP A 78 7.82 -10.59 -6.00
N GLU A 79 9.08 -11.03 -5.91
CA GLU A 79 9.89 -11.40 -7.08
C GLU A 79 9.50 -12.76 -7.66
N ASN A 80 9.03 -13.67 -6.81
CA ASN A 80 8.58 -15.00 -7.19
C ASN A 80 7.24 -15.27 -6.47
N PRO A 81 6.14 -14.68 -6.95
CA PRO A 81 4.85 -14.76 -6.26
C PRO A 81 4.37 -16.21 -6.20
N PRO A 82 4.07 -16.78 -5.02
CA PRO A 82 3.44 -18.09 -4.94
C PRO A 82 2.10 -18.09 -5.70
N PRO A 83 1.78 -19.15 -6.44
CA PRO A 83 0.50 -19.27 -7.12
C PRO A 83 -0.62 -19.51 -6.10
N GLY A 84 -1.77 -18.89 -6.32
CA GLY A 84 -2.96 -19.08 -5.50
C GLY A 84 -3.65 -17.77 -5.13
N PRO A 85 -4.63 -17.84 -4.23
CA PRO A 85 -5.39 -16.66 -3.80
C PRO A 85 -4.58 -15.78 -2.85
N TYR A 86 -4.69 -14.47 -3.06
CA TYR A 86 -4.21 -13.44 -2.13
C TYR A 86 -5.41 -12.73 -1.54
N GLN A 87 -5.34 -12.37 -0.26
CA GLN A 87 -6.33 -11.53 0.39
C GLN A 87 -5.70 -10.17 0.68
N ILE A 88 -6.35 -9.10 0.24
CA ILE A 88 -5.88 -7.73 0.41
C ILE A 88 -6.82 -7.02 1.38
N HIS A 89 -6.27 -6.49 2.46
CA HIS A 89 -6.98 -5.72 3.46
C HIS A 89 -6.33 -4.34 3.62
N VAL A 90 -7.16 -3.34 3.84
CA VAL A 90 -6.73 -1.98 4.20
C VAL A 90 -7.24 -1.72 5.61
N VAL A 91 -6.34 -1.32 6.50
CA VAL A 91 -6.64 -1.08 7.91
C VAL A 91 -6.38 0.39 8.21
N ASN A 92 -7.38 1.10 8.73
CA ASN A 92 -7.15 2.44 9.30
C ASN A 92 -6.52 2.27 10.69
N TYR A 93 -5.20 2.37 10.76
CA TYR A 93 -4.46 2.22 12.00
C TYR A 93 -4.57 3.46 12.87
N ARG A 94 -4.38 4.64 12.25
CA ARG A 94 -4.46 5.92 12.95
C ARG A 94 -4.94 7.03 12.05
N THR A 95 -6.07 7.64 12.42
CA THR A 95 -6.51 8.90 11.83
C THR A 95 -5.81 10.07 12.53
N HIS A 96 -4.65 10.49 12.02
CA HIS A 96 -3.88 11.62 12.56
C HIS A 96 -4.70 12.92 12.53
N ILE A 97 -4.53 13.78 13.53
CA ILE A 97 -5.23 15.09 13.62
C ILE A 97 -4.26 16.21 13.28
N GLY A 98 -4.65 17.03 12.31
CA GLY A 98 -3.92 18.20 11.86
C GLY A 98 -4.76 19.47 11.90
N LYS A 99 -4.53 20.35 10.94
CA LYS A 99 -5.31 21.59 10.75
C LYS A 99 -6.15 21.49 9.48
N GLY A 100 -7.15 22.36 9.34
CA GLY A 100 -7.97 22.46 8.13
C GLY A 100 -8.71 21.16 7.82
N ALA A 101 -8.51 20.62 6.62
CA ALA A 101 -9.15 19.38 6.16
C ALA A 101 -8.84 18.15 7.03
N PHE A 102 -7.78 18.19 7.84
CA PHE A 102 -7.35 17.09 8.70
C PHE A 102 -7.73 17.28 10.18
N ALA A 103 -8.57 18.26 10.51
CA ALA A 103 -8.92 18.58 11.90
C ALA A 103 -9.96 17.62 12.51
N ASP A 104 -10.81 16.99 11.68
CA ASP A 104 -11.82 16.04 12.14
C ASP A 104 -11.23 14.61 12.23
N ALA A 105 -11.36 14.00 13.41
CA ALA A 105 -10.93 12.63 13.67
C ALA A 105 -11.81 11.56 13.01
N ASN A 106 -13.05 11.92 12.64
CA ASN A 106 -14.01 11.00 12.01
C ASN A 106 -14.14 11.24 10.49
N ARG A 107 -13.24 12.02 9.90
CA ARG A 107 -13.28 12.31 8.46
C ARG A 107 -13.16 11.05 7.62
N GLU A 108 -13.80 11.07 6.46
CA GLU A 108 -13.69 9.99 5.48
C GLU A 108 -12.30 10.00 4.82
N VAL A 109 -11.59 8.88 4.90
CA VAL A 109 -10.30 8.69 4.22
C VAL A 109 -10.51 7.81 2.99
N LYS A 110 -10.56 8.44 1.82
CA LYS A 110 -10.68 7.73 0.54
C LYS A 110 -9.34 7.18 0.12
N TYR A 111 -9.32 5.91 -0.29
CA TYR A 111 -8.13 5.22 -0.74
C TYR A 111 -8.37 4.47 -2.06
N ARG A 112 -7.27 4.07 -2.71
CA ARG A 112 -7.28 3.18 -3.86
C ARG A 112 -6.23 2.09 -3.67
N VAL A 113 -6.59 0.87 -4.03
CA VAL A 113 -5.68 -0.27 -4.10
C VAL A 113 -5.51 -0.68 -5.55
N SER A 114 -4.29 -0.99 -5.96
CA SER A 114 -3.99 -1.61 -7.25
C SER A 114 -3.24 -2.92 -7.04
N LEU A 115 -3.57 -3.92 -7.85
CA LEU A 115 -2.81 -5.17 -7.97
C LEU A 115 -2.25 -5.25 -9.39
N ARG A 116 -0.94 -5.41 -9.52
CA ARG A 116 -0.30 -5.58 -10.82
C ARG A 116 0.60 -6.79 -10.83
N ARG A 117 0.54 -7.53 -11.94
CA ARG A 117 1.38 -8.68 -12.24
C ARG A 117 2.13 -8.41 -13.53
N ALA A 118 3.45 -8.59 -13.52
CA ALA A 118 4.29 -8.41 -14.69
C ALA A 118 3.79 -9.26 -15.87
N GLY A 119 3.72 -8.66 -17.06
CA GLY A 119 3.25 -9.32 -18.29
C GLY A 119 1.73 -9.41 -18.46
N CYS A 120 0.93 -8.87 -17.55
CA CYS A 120 -0.51 -8.70 -17.74
C CYS A 120 -0.80 -7.26 -18.20
N PRO A 121 -1.37 -7.03 -19.40
CA PRO A 121 -1.77 -5.69 -19.83
C PRO A 121 -2.74 -5.09 -18.82
N THR A 122 -2.53 -3.83 -18.43
CA THR A 122 -3.54 -3.04 -17.73
C THR A 122 -4.64 -2.69 -18.72
N GLU A 123 -5.85 -3.21 -18.50
CA GLU A 123 -7.06 -2.84 -19.26
C GLU A 123 -7.46 -1.37 -19.07
#